data_AF-A0A428UX14-F1
#
_entry.id   AF-A0A428UX14-F1
#
_cell.length_a   1.000
_cell.length_b   1.000
_cell.length_c   1.000
_cell.angle_alpha   90.00
_cell.angle_beta   90.00
_cell.angle_gamma   90.00
#
_symmetry.space_group_name_H-M   'P 1'
#
loop_
_entity.id
_entity.type
_entity.pdbx_description
1 polymer ?
#
loop_
_entity_poly.entity_id
_entity_poly.type
_entity_poly.pdbx_seq_one_letter_code
_entity_poly.pdbx_strand_id
1 'polypeptide(L)'
;MIGNKLTLLTATAALLEPALGLNVHRHRHQHVQKRAEWVTATIDGQVVSWENNYFGPVSQAPAAAAPAAAATTQASAPAAEKQVEAPAAVAVQPTTLAQVAKPAKVSKVASKAVFKEEAQAAATTTTAAAAVASKVTTKTTSSSSSGSVGFSHKRGLAYNDVDLANTFASSCSNCGWAYNWGPSSGGIKGLNFIPTLWGDDDEKVKNFEAGIDECLSNGAKAIFSFNEPDNGGQANMEPARAAASHVKLLNGYSGKALIGAPSISNSGLEGEGIAWLKSWVSSCESAGCKYDFCNVHWYSEVEYGETLFEHLKAAHETCGGKPIWLTEFAPTGSDEAIASWLEEAIPRLEALEYLDAYSYFMVSQGMLMTSASELSTYGKVYASA
;
A
#
# COMPACT_ATOMS: atom_id res chain seq x y z
N MET A 1 69.39 20.52 3.65
CA MET A 1 69.05 19.97 2.32
C MET A 1 68.34 18.64 2.51
N ILE A 2 67.45 18.26 1.57
CA ILE A 2 66.36 17.26 1.67
C ILE A 2 65.13 17.89 2.34
N GLY A 3 63.93 17.95 1.76
CA GLY A 3 63.41 17.47 0.49
C GLY A 3 61.91 17.77 0.50
N ASN A 4 61.44 18.48 -0.52
CA ASN A 4 60.11 19.04 -0.70
C ASN A 4 59.10 17.96 -1.12
N LYS A 5 57.94 17.79 -0.44
CA LYS A 5 56.71 17.23 -1.05
C LYS A 5 55.44 17.76 -0.37
N LEU A 6 54.77 18.63 -1.13
CA LEU A 6 53.39 19.05 -1.03
C LEU A 6 52.47 17.89 -1.43
N THR A 7 51.38 17.62 -0.71
CA THR A 7 50.27 16.82 -1.23
C THR A 7 48.96 17.44 -0.75
N LEU A 8 48.27 18.04 -1.72
CA LEU A 8 46.93 18.59 -1.63
C LEU A 8 45.94 17.42 -1.76
N LEU A 9 45.16 17.13 -0.73
CA LEU A 9 44.02 16.20 -0.81
C LEU A 9 42.74 17.02 -0.94
N THR A 10 42.24 17.10 -2.17
CA THR A 10 40.90 17.57 -2.51
C THR A 10 39.86 16.59 -1.98
N ALA A 11 39.02 17.04 -1.05
CA ALA A 11 37.81 16.36 -0.64
C ALA A 11 36.78 16.42 -1.76
N THR A 12 36.44 15.26 -2.34
CA THR A 12 35.21 15.05 -3.10
C THR A 12 34.52 13.84 -2.48
N ALA A 13 33.65 14.09 -1.50
CA ALA A 13 32.70 13.09 -1.04
C ALA A 13 31.48 13.17 -1.98
N ALA A 14 31.41 12.20 -2.89
CA ALA A 14 30.25 12.00 -3.74
C ALA A 14 29.08 11.47 -2.91
N LEU A 15 27.92 12.08 -3.11
CA LEU A 15 26.60 11.53 -2.83
C LEU A 15 26.45 10.17 -3.50
N LEU A 16 25.99 9.16 -2.76
CA LEU A 16 25.15 8.04 -3.20
C LEU A 16 24.92 7.08 -2.03
N GLU A 17 23.69 7.07 -1.49
CA GLU A 17 22.90 5.93 -0.94
C GLU A 17 21.72 6.46 -0.08
N PRO A 18 20.57 5.75 0.05
CA PRO A 18 20.48 4.29 0.14
C PRO A 18 19.52 3.59 -0.85
N ALA A 19 19.94 2.41 -1.30
CA ALA A 19 19.11 1.41 -1.99
C ALA A 19 18.98 0.13 -1.12
N LEU A 20 18.67 0.29 0.18
CA LEU A 20 18.64 -0.82 1.14
C LEU A 20 17.24 -1.15 1.71
N GLY A 21 16.18 -0.42 1.38
CA GLY A 21 14.81 -0.75 1.82
C GLY A 21 14.08 -1.80 0.97
N LEU A 22 14.71 -2.37 -0.06
CA LEU A 22 13.98 -2.97 -1.19
C LEU A 22 13.71 -4.49 -1.14
N ASN A 23 13.98 -5.19 -0.02
CA ASN A 23 13.91 -6.66 -0.01
C ASN A 23 12.97 -7.29 1.04
N VAL A 24 12.25 -6.52 1.85
CA VAL A 24 11.37 -7.08 2.89
C VAL A 24 9.94 -7.37 2.39
N HIS A 25 9.49 -6.71 1.30
CA HIS A 25 8.07 -6.77 0.90
C HIS A 25 7.71 -7.74 -0.23
N ARG A 26 8.68 -8.45 -0.84
CA ARG A 26 8.36 -9.49 -1.84
C ARG A 26 7.85 -10.81 -1.23
N HIS A 27 8.03 -11.01 0.08
CA HIS A 27 7.77 -12.28 0.76
C HIS A 27 6.48 -12.33 1.60
N ARG A 28 5.68 -11.26 1.66
CA ARG A 28 4.51 -11.20 2.57
C ARG A 28 3.14 -11.30 1.89
N HIS A 29 3.06 -11.74 0.63
CA HIS A 29 1.78 -12.00 -0.07
C HIS A 29 1.64 -13.41 -0.66
N GLN A 30 2.44 -14.38 -0.22
CA GLN A 30 2.09 -15.79 -0.40
C GLN A 30 1.94 -16.46 0.96
N HIS A 31 0.86 -17.24 1.09
CA HIS A 31 0.47 -18.10 2.21
C HIS A 31 -0.49 -17.49 3.24
N VAL A 32 -1.78 -17.45 2.88
CA VAL A 32 -2.81 -17.88 3.82
C VAL A 32 -3.11 -19.34 3.52
N GLN A 33 -3.11 -20.17 4.58
CA GLN A 33 -3.27 -21.64 4.64
C GLN A 33 -1.99 -22.49 4.47
N LYS A 34 -1.15 -22.56 5.49
CA LYS A 34 -0.58 -23.83 6.03
C LYS A 34 -0.30 -23.66 7.53
N ARG A 35 -0.79 -24.56 8.38
CA ARG A 35 -0.38 -24.65 9.79
C ARG A 35 1.10 -25.04 9.84
N ALA A 36 1.98 -24.14 10.29
CA ALA A 36 3.35 -24.47 10.64
C ALA A 36 3.35 -25.21 11.99
N GLU A 37 3.88 -26.44 12.02
CA GLU A 37 4.07 -27.20 13.25
C GLU A 37 5.45 -26.84 13.81
N TRP A 38 5.47 -26.09 14.90
CA TRP A 38 6.68 -25.66 15.59
C TRP A 38 7.15 -26.75 16.56
N VAL A 39 8.43 -27.10 16.49
CA VAL A 39 9.06 -28.06 17.40
C VAL A 39 9.94 -27.30 18.37
N THR A 40 9.78 -27.59 19.66
CA THR A 40 10.58 -27.01 20.75
C THR A 40 11.40 -28.09 21.42
N ALA A 41 12.70 -27.86 21.56
CA ALA A 41 13.61 -28.76 22.29
C ALA A 41 14.57 -27.97 23.17
N THR A 42 15.04 -28.60 24.25
CA THR A 42 16.12 -28.06 25.08
C THR A 42 17.45 -28.65 24.62
N ILE A 43 18.33 -27.81 24.09
CA ILE A 43 19.69 -28.18 23.70
C ILE A 43 20.65 -27.40 24.59
N ASP A 44 21.53 -28.11 25.29
CA ASP A 44 22.50 -27.53 26.23
C ASP A 44 21.89 -26.59 27.29
N GLY A 45 20.68 -26.93 27.76
CA GLY A 45 19.96 -26.15 28.78
C GLY A 45 19.22 -24.92 28.26
N GLN A 46 19.29 -24.62 26.96
CA GLN A 46 18.52 -23.55 26.32
C GLN A 46 17.35 -24.12 25.50
N VAL A 47 16.17 -23.54 25.68
CA VAL A 47 14.99 -23.87 24.89
C VAL A 47 15.12 -23.20 23.53
N VAL A 48 15.17 -24.01 22.48
CA VAL A 48 15.21 -23.58 21.09
C VAL A 48 14.02 -24.16 20.34
N SER A 49 13.36 -23.32 19.55
CA SER A 49 12.22 -23.69 18.72
C SER A 49 12.52 -23.42 17.26
N TRP A 50 12.15 -24.34 16.38
CA TRP A 50 12.27 -24.16 14.93
C TRP A 50 11.09 -24.80 14.20
N GLU A 51 10.87 -24.38 12.97
CA GLU A 51 9.81 -24.91 12.10
C GLU A 51 10.22 -26.29 11.56
N ASN A 52 9.34 -27.29 11.69
CA ASN A 52 9.62 -28.63 11.21
C ASN A 52 9.51 -28.71 9.69
N ASN A 53 10.67 -28.75 9.01
CA ASN A 53 10.75 -28.80 7.55
C ASN A 53 11.02 -30.22 6.99
N TYR A 54 10.83 -31.27 7.80
CA TYR A 54 11.02 -32.66 7.36
C TYR A 54 9.75 -33.23 6.73
N PHE A 55 9.76 -33.40 5.40
CA PHE A 55 8.69 -34.04 4.64
C PHE A 55 9.22 -35.34 4.04
N GLY A 56 8.68 -36.49 4.45
CA GLY A 56 9.14 -37.82 4.02
C GLY A 56 9.08 -38.04 2.49
N PRO A 57 9.65 -39.16 1.96
CA PRO A 57 9.82 -39.36 0.52
C PRO A 57 8.51 -39.70 -0.22
N VAL A 58 8.33 -39.14 -1.43
CA VAL A 58 7.19 -39.39 -2.35
C VAL A 58 7.70 -40.10 -3.63
N SER A 59 7.20 -41.31 -3.93
CA SER A 59 7.50 -42.16 -5.12
C SER A 59 6.93 -41.56 -6.43
N GLN A 60 7.26 -41.95 -7.69
CA GLN A 60 6.45 -41.79 -8.95
C GLN A 60 6.36 -43.10 -9.76
N ALA A 61 5.29 -43.31 -10.53
CA ALA A 61 5.04 -44.41 -11.48
C ALA A 61 4.59 -43.81 -12.84
N PRO A 62 4.78 -44.53 -13.97
CA PRO A 62 5.28 -43.96 -15.23
C PRO A 62 4.22 -43.56 -16.30
N ALA A 63 4.74 -42.96 -17.37
CA ALA A 63 4.06 -42.31 -18.50
C ALA A 63 3.07 -43.17 -19.32
N ALA A 64 2.03 -42.53 -19.85
CA ALA A 64 1.01 -43.10 -20.75
C ALA A 64 1.40 -43.01 -22.24
N ALA A 65 1.00 -44.04 -23.01
CA ALA A 65 1.16 -44.14 -24.47
C ALA A 65 -0.04 -43.55 -25.26
N ALA A 66 0.21 -43.22 -26.53
CA ALA A 66 -0.71 -42.61 -27.50
C ALA A 66 -1.90 -43.53 -27.92
N PRO A 67 -3.00 -42.98 -28.52
CA PRO A 67 -4.26 -43.69 -28.66
C PRO A 67 -4.41 -44.46 -29.99
N ALA A 68 -5.19 -45.54 -29.96
CA ALA A 68 -5.70 -46.24 -31.15
C ALA A 68 -7.22 -46.47 -31.04
N ALA A 69 -7.84 -46.61 -32.21
CA ALA A 69 -9.26 -46.39 -32.50
C ALA A 69 -10.26 -47.53 -32.15
N ALA A 70 -11.52 -47.10 -32.10
CA ALA A 70 -12.84 -47.75 -32.13
C ALA A 70 -13.01 -49.28 -32.37
N ALA A 71 -13.93 -49.88 -31.59
CA ALA A 71 -14.99 -50.82 -32.05
C ALA A 71 -16.01 -51.15 -30.92
N THR A 72 -17.16 -51.69 -31.33
CA THR A 72 -18.51 -51.74 -30.73
C THR A 72 -18.91 -52.97 -29.88
N THR A 73 -20.03 -52.80 -29.14
CA THR A 73 -21.15 -53.72 -28.75
C THR A 73 -21.17 -54.61 -27.47
N GLN A 74 -22.29 -54.39 -26.73
CA GLN A 74 -23.23 -55.28 -26.00
C GLN A 74 -22.97 -55.89 -24.60
N ALA A 75 -23.76 -55.36 -23.64
CA ALA A 75 -24.66 -55.97 -22.62
C ALA A 75 -24.25 -57.19 -21.76
N SER A 76 -24.20 -56.98 -20.43
CA SER A 76 -25.01 -57.69 -19.40
C SER A 76 -24.63 -57.20 -17.98
N ALA A 77 -25.60 -57.23 -17.05
CA ALA A 77 -25.46 -56.94 -15.61
C ALA A 77 -25.73 -58.25 -14.82
N PRO A 78 -25.64 -58.35 -13.46
CA PRO A 78 -25.31 -57.33 -12.45
C PRO A 78 -24.37 -57.80 -11.30
N ALA A 79 -24.21 -56.92 -10.30
CA ALA A 79 -23.84 -57.15 -8.89
C ALA A 79 -22.34 -57.14 -8.49
N ALA A 80 -21.96 -56.11 -7.72
CA ALA A 80 -21.60 -56.20 -6.29
C ALA A 80 -20.87 -54.93 -5.81
N GLU A 81 -21.32 -54.39 -4.68
CA GLU A 81 -20.74 -53.27 -3.94
C GLU A 81 -19.30 -53.59 -3.49
N LYS A 82 -18.38 -52.64 -3.66
CA LYS A 82 -17.30 -52.40 -2.69
C LYS A 82 -16.65 -51.02 -2.86
N GLN A 83 -16.26 -50.50 -1.70
CA GLN A 83 -15.86 -49.14 -1.36
C GLN A 83 -14.64 -48.62 -2.13
N VAL A 84 -14.63 -47.31 -2.38
CA VAL A 84 -13.55 -46.54 -3.01
C VAL A 84 -12.55 -46.13 -1.94
N GLU A 85 -11.31 -46.57 -2.07
CA GLU A 85 -10.14 -46.05 -1.35
C GLU A 85 -9.18 -45.46 -2.39
N ALA A 86 -8.79 -44.20 -2.20
CA ALA A 86 -8.00 -43.41 -3.13
C ALA A 86 -6.50 -43.73 -3.02
N PRO A 87 -5.74 -43.83 -4.13
CA PRO A 87 -4.29 -43.82 -4.06
C PRO A 87 -3.67 -42.50 -4.54
N ALA A 88 -2.62 -42.12 -3.82
CA ALA A 88 -1.83 -40.91 -3.97
C ALA A 88 -1.01 -40.87 -5.26
N ALA A 89 -0.89 -39.64 -5.77
CA ALA A 89 0.05 -39.25 -6.81
C ALA A 89 1.48 -39.27 -6.29
N VAL A 90 2.36 -39.35 -7.27
CA VAL A 90 3.70 -39.89 -7.11
C VAL A 90 4.55 -38.97 -8.08
N ALA A 91 5.83 -38.59 -7.85
CA ALA A 91 6.62 -37.41 -8.35
C ALA A 91 7.94 -37.61 -9.18
N VAL A 92 8.18 -36.84 -10.27
CA VAL A 92 9.50 -36.69 -10.95
C VAL A 92 9.68 -35.25 -11.49
N GLN A 93 10.95 -34.84 -11.45
CA GLN A 93 11.66 -33.55 -11.43
C GLN A 93 11.65 -32.69 -12.72
N PRO A 94 12.00 -31.39 -12.63
CA PRO A 94 12.25 -30.49 -13.77
C PRO A 94 13.74 -30.41 -14.21
N THR A 95 13.95 -30.18 -15.50
CA THR A 95 15.25 -29.97 -16.17
C THR A 95 15.54 -28.47 -16.39
N THR A 96 16.66 -28.01 -15.82
CA THR A 96 17.69 -27.07 -16.35
C THR A 96 17.32 -25.68 -16.93
N LEU A 97 17.73 -24.66 -16.15
CA LEU A 97 18.62 -23.50 -16.45
C LEU A 97 18.40 -22.65 -17.72
N ALA A 98 18.12 -21.35 -17.50
CA ALA A 98 18.50 -20.27 -18.42
C ALA A 98 19.57 -19.38 -17.76
N GLN A 99 20.67 -19.21 -18.49
CA GLN A 99 21.89 -18.52 -18.07
C GLN A 99 21.76 -16.99 -18.10
N VAL A 100 22.49 -16.35 -17.19
CA VAL A 100 22.74 -14.91 -17.11
C VAL A 100 23.66 -14.45 -18.25
N ALA A 101 23.26 -13.42 -18.99
CA ALA A 101 24.14 -12.69 -19.90
C ALA A 101 24.50 -11.30 -19.32
N LYS A 102 25.79 -11.01 -19.31
CA LYS A 102 26.46 -9.80 -18.79
C LYS A 102 26.32 -8.64 -19.80
N PRO A 103 26.18 -7.37 -19.36
CA PRO A 103 25.95 -6.24 -20.27
C PRO A 103 27.23 -5.77 -20.98
N ALA A 104 27.10 -5.45 -22.27
CA ALA A 104 28.12 -4.79 -23.09
C ALA A 104 27.87 -3.27 -23.14
N LYS A 105 28.96 -2.50 -23.07
CA LYS A 105 29.02 -1.04 -23.18
C LYS A 105 28.71 -0.57 -24.62
N VAL A 106 27.94 0.51 -24.77
CA VAL A 106 27.98 1.35 -25.98
C VAL A 106 27.93 2.83 -25.62
N SER A 107 28.75 3.59 -26.37
CA SER A 107 29.20 4.96 -26.18
C SER A 107 28.18 6.06 -26.48
N LYS A 108 28.49 7.22 -25.88
CA LYS A 108 28.02 8.59 -26.16
C LYS A 108 27.84 8.91 -27.65
N VAL A 109 26.74 9.60 -27.97
CA VAL A 109 26.70 10.62 -29.02
C VAL A 109 25.96 11.85 -28.46
N ALA A 110 26.62 13.00 -28.54
CA ALA A 110 26.09 14.30 -28.16
C ALA A 110 25.51 15.00 -29.39
N SER A 111 24.31 15.55 -29.27
CA SER A 111 23.74 16.48 -30.25
C SER A 111 23.44 17.81 -29.55
N LYS A 112 24.18 18.85 -29.95
CA LYS A 112 23.95 20.25 -29.59
C LYS A 112 22.69 20.74 -30.31
N ALA A 113 21.78 21.35 -29.56
CA ALA A 113 20.81 22.31 -30.10
C ALA A 113 21.03 23.64 -29.38
N VAL A 114 21.31 24.68 -30.18
CA VAL A 114 21.49 26.06 -29.79
C VAL A 114 20.11 26.72 -29.84
N PHE A 115 19.68 27.36 -28.75
CA PHE A 115 18.61 28.36 -28.81
C PHE A 115 19.12 29.69 -28.25
N LYS A 116 18.83 30.72 -29.04
CA LYS A 116 19.29 32.09 -28.93
C LYS A 116 18.30 32.86 -28.04
N GLU A 117 18.85 33.49 -27.01
CA GLU A 117 18.16 34.38 -26.09
C GLU A 117 18.04 35.77 -26.73
N GLU A 118 16.82 36.29 -26.81
CA GLU A 118 16.54 37.66 -27.23
C GLU A 118 15.74 38.33 -26.11
N ALA A 119 16.41 39.22 -25.40
CA ALA A 119 15.86 40.05 -24.34
C ALA A 119 15.22 41.29 -24.95
N GLN A 120 14.00 41.62 -24.50
CA GLN A 120 13.42 42.93 -24.73
C GLN A 120 12.82 43.48 -23.44
N ALA A 121 13.20 44.72 -23.14
CA ALA A 121 12.93 45.44 -21.92
C ALA A 121 11.75 46.42 -22.07
N ALA A 122 11.27 46.82 -20.88
CA ALA A 122 10.56 48.05 -20.54
C ALA A 122 9.04 48.12 -20.82
N ALA A 123 8.25 48.24 -19.74
CA ALA A 123 7.70 49.54 -19.32
C ALA A 123 6.97 49.40 -17.97
N THR A 124 7.43 50.16 -16.98
CA THR A 124 6.79 50.32 -15.68
C THR A 124 6.01 51.64 -15.70
N THR A 125 4.68 51.58 -15.59
CA THR A 125 3.84 52.75 -15.31
C THR A 125 3.23 52.60 -13.93
N THR A 126 3.68 53.47 -13.04
CA THR A 126 3.13 53.74 -11.71
C THR A 126 1.82 54.48 -11.83
N THR A 127 0.73 53.90 -11.30
CA THR A 127 -0.46 54.64 -10.89
C THR A 127 -0.72 54.39 -9.41
N ALA A 128 -0.60 55.46 -8.64
CA ALA A 128 -0.99 55.51 -7.24
C ALA A 128 -2.52 55.50 -7.13
N ALA A 129 -3.06 54.56 -6.36
CA ALA A 129 -4.47 54.53 -6.00
C ALA A 129 -4.60 54.54 -4.47
N ALA A 130 -5.54 55.36 -4.00
CA ALA A 130 -5.70 55.85 -2.66
C ALA A 130 -6.02 54.76 -1.63
N ALA A 131 -5.43 54.92 -0.44
CA ALA A 131 -5.78 54.18 0.76
C ALA A 131 -7.15 54.62 1.27
N VAL A 132 -8.06 53.67 1.42
CA VAL A 132 -9.29 53.81 2.21
C VAL A 132 -9.30 52.71 3.25
N ALA A 133 -9.16 53.11 4.50
CA ALA A 133 -9.17 52.23 5.66
C ALA A 133 -10.53 51.53 5.79
N SER A 134 -10.54 50.21 5.73
CA SER A 134 -11.66 49.39 6.19
C SER A 134 -11.20 48.53 7.36
N LYS A 135 -11.77 48.86 8.52
CA LYS A 135 -11.56 48.22 9.80
C LYS A 135 -12.16 46.81 9.74
N VAL A 136 -11.35 45.80 9.44
CA VAL A 136 -11.78 44.40 9.53
C VAL A 136 -11.78 44.00 11.00
N THR A 137 -12.98 43.91 11.55
CA THR A 137 -13.22 43.28 12.86
C THR A 137 -12.88 41.80 12.74
N THR A 138 -11.77 41.41 13.36
CA THR A 138 -11.40 40.02 13.59
C THR A 138 -12.47 39.36 14.46
N LYS A 139 -13.37 38.61 13.83
CA LYS A 139 -14.13 37.59 14.55
C LYS A 139 -13.19 36.42 14.77
N THR A 140 -12.69 36.34 16.00
CA THR A 140 -12.07 35.14 16.57
C THR A 140 -13.11 34.02 16.54
N THR A 141 -13.16 33.24 15.46
CA THR A 141 -13.80 31.93 15.48
C THR A 141 -12.88 31.01 16.25
N SER A 142 -13.31 30.67 17.46
CA SER A 142 -12.86 29.55 18.26
C SER A 142 -12.64 28.31 17.38
N SER A 143 -11.38 27.90 17.25
CA SER A 143 -10.95 26.68 16.57
C SER A 143 -11.42 25.46 17.36
N SER A 144 -12.58 24.92 16.98
CA SER A 144 -13.01 23.59 17.37
C SER A 144 -12.40 22.56 16.42
N SER A 145 -11.53 21.70 16.98
CA SER A 145 -11.08 20.37 16.52
C SER A 145 -11.03 20.06 15.01
N SER A 146 -9.83 19.76 14.54
CA SER A 146 -9.38 19.33 13.20
C SER A 146 -9.99 18.03 12.66
N GLY A 147 -11.32 17.92 12.60
CA GLY A 147 -11.97 16.88 11.79
C GLY A 147 -11.65 17.08 10.32
N SER A 148 -11.17 16.04 9.63
CA SER A 148 -11.02 16.06 8.17
C SER A 148 -12.38 16.17 7.49
N VAL A 149 -12.40 16.35 6.17
CA VAL A 149 -13.56 16.66 5.29
C VAL A 149 -14.78 15.71 5.36
N GLY A 150 -14.85 14.83 6.35
CA GLY A 150 -16.08 14.17 6.76
C GLY A 150 -16.02 13.38 8.06
N PHE A 151 -14.84 13.08 8.64
CA PHE A 151 -14.75 12.23 9.83
C PHE A 151 -14.64 13.01 11.13
N SER A 152 -15.05 12.38 12.24
CA SER A 152 -14.80 12.91 13.58
C SER A 152 -13.30 13.03 13.87
N HIS A 153 -12.49 12.14 13.29
CA HIS A 153 -11.04 12.08 13.50
C HIS A 153 -10.31 11.57 12.25
N LYS A 154 -9.04 11.97 12.10
CA LYS A 154 -8.15 11.53 11.01
C LYS A 154 -7.72 10.07 11.12
N ARG A 155 -7.60 9.55 12.34
CA ARG A 155 -7.13 8.18 12.61
C ARG A 155 -8.17 7.14 12.21
N GLY A 156 -7.73 6.10 11.51
CA GLY A 156 -8.60 4.99 11.08
C GLY A 156 -8.00 3.62 11.32
N LEU A 157 -8.79 2.59 11.07
CA LEU A 157 -8.41 1.18 11.29
C LEU A 157 -8.41 0.38 9.99
N ALA A 158 -7.23 -0.09 9.58
CA ALA A 158 -7.05 -1.13 8.58
C ALA A 158 -7.25 -2.51 9.26
N TYR A 159 -8.12 -3.37 8.76
CA TYR A 159 -8.41 -4.66 9.40
C TYR A 159 -8.77 -5.75 8.41
N ASN A 160 -8.62 -7.01 8.84
CA ASN A 160 -9.19 -8.18 8.14
C ASN A 160 -10.23 -8.87 9.02
N ASP A 161 -9.93 -8.98 10.32
CA ASP A 161 -10.83 -9.54 11.32
C ASP A 161 -11.64 -8.41 11.97
N VAL A 162 -12.96 -8.44 11.75
CA VAL A 162 -13.89 -7.41 12.24
C VAL A 162 -14.07 -7.45 13.76
N ASP A 163 -13.88 -8.60 14.41
CA ASP A 163 -14.00 -8.71 15.86
C ASP A 163 -12.79 -8.10 16.55
N LEU A 164 -11.59 -8.29 15.98
CA LEU A 164 -10.38 -7.57 16.41
C LEU A 164 -10.54 -6.06 16.19
N ALA A 165 -11.06 -5.65 15.03
CA ALA A 165 -11.31 -4.24 14.71
C ALA A 165 -12.29 -3.58 15.68
N ASN A 166 -13.42 -4.23 15.96
CA ASN A 166 -14.40 -3.74 16.93
C ASN A 166 -13.83 -3.68 18.36
N THR A 167 -12.99 -4.66 18.73
CA THR A 167 -12.29 -4.65 20.02
C THR A 167 -11.33 -3.47 20.11
N PHE A 168 -10.50 -3.26 19.09
CA PHE A 168 -9.58 -2.12 19.04
C PHE A 168 -10.33 -0.78 19.06
N ALA A 169 -11.38 -0.65 18.25
CA ALA A 169 -12.21 0.55 18.16
C ALA A 169 -12.81 0.94 19.52
N SER A 170 -13.20 -0.04 20.35
CA SER A 170 -13.71 0.22 21.71
C SER A 170 -12.69 0.90 22.64
N SER A 171 -11.39 0.79 22.31
CA SER A 171 -10.27 1.38 23.05
C SER A 171 -9.67 2.62 22.36
N CYS A 172 -10.16 3.00 21.19
CA CYS A 172 -9.63 4.13 20.40
C CYS A 172 -10.69 5.21 20.19
N SER A 173 -10.80 6.16 21.13
CA SER A 173 -11.76 7.27 21.03
C SER A 173 -11.46 8.22 19.87
N ASN A 174 -10.21 8.27 19.43
CA ASN A 174 -9.76 9.12 18.32
C ASN A 174 -9.84 8.40 16.96
N CYS A 175 -10.39 7.18 16.88
CA CYS A 175 -10.59 6.49 15.62
C CYS A 175 -11.94 6.88 15.02
N GLY A 176 -11.96 7.35 13.76
CA GLY A 176 -13.17 7.86 13.08
C GLY A 176 -13.66 7.02 11.90
N TRP A 177 -12.80 6.18 11.34
CA TRP A 177 -13.09 5.42 10.12
C TRP A 177 -12.35 4.08 10.09
N ALA A 178 -12.76 3.18 9.19
CA ALA A 178 -12.10 1.88 9.02
C ALA A 178 -12.23 1.36 7.59
N TYR A 179 -11.31 0.51 7.16
CA TYR A 179 -11.37 -0.19 5.88
C TYR A 179 -10.68 -1.56 5.97
N ASN A 180 -10.99 -2.45 5.04
CA ASN A 180 -10.51 -3.83 5.04
C ASN A 180 -10.10 -4.35 3.64
N TRP A 181 -9.70 -3.43 2.76
CA TRP A 181 -9.40 -3.72 1.34
C TRP A 181 -10.56 -4.30 0.53
N GLY A 182 -11.74 -4.45 1.13
CA GLY A 182 -12.91 -5.07 0.55
C GLY A 182 -14.08 -4.09 0.36
N PRO A 183 -15.16 -4.58 -0.26
CA PRO A 183 -16.32 -3.76 -0.58
C PRO A 183 -17.40 -3.77 0.50
N SER A 184 -17.19 -4.49 1.61
CA SER A 184 -18.16 -4.66 2.69
C SER A 184 -17.49 -4.59 4.05
N SER A 185 -18.19 -4.04 5.04
CA SER A 185 -17.62 -3.76 6.36
C SER A 185 -17.47 -4.98 7.28
N GLY A 186 -18.06 -6.12 6.93
CA GLY A 186 -18.09 -7.29 7.80
C GLY A 186 -18.79 -7.06 9.16
N GLY A 187 -19.45 -5.92 9.37
CA GLY A 187 -20.08 -5.56 10.64
C GLY A 187 -19.25 -4.68 11.58
N ILE A 188 -18.33 -3.86 11.06
CA ILE A 188 -17.65 -2.82 11.84
C ILE A 188 -18.68 -1.87 12.48
N LYS A 189 -18.45 -1.48 13.74
CA LYS A 189 -19.38 -0.65 14.53
C LYS A 189 -18.76 0.68 14.90
N GLY A 190 -19.58 1.73 14.91
CA GLY A 190 -19.20 3.05 15.43
C GLY A 190 -18.19 3.85 14.58
N LEU A 191 -17.71 3.28 13.46
CA LEU A 191 -16.74 3.91 12.56
C LEU A 191 -17.34 4.05 11.16
N ASN A 192 -16.91 5.08 10.41
CA ASN A 192 -17.27 5.18 9.00
C ASN A 192 -16.48 4.15 8.18
N PHE A 193 -17.17 3.16 7.61
CA PHE A 193 -16.52 2.18 6.76
C PHE A 193 -16.28 2.74 5.35
N ILE A 194 -15.07 2.53 4.83
CA ILE A 194 -14.65 2.97 3.50
C ILE A 194 -14.54 1.76 2.56
N PRO A 195 -15.51 1.54 1.66
CA PRO A 195 -15.45 0.45 0.69
C PRO A 195 -14.31 0.68 -0.30
N THR A 196 -13.63 -0.40 -0.67
CA THR A 196 -12.46 -0.37 -1.55
C THR A 196 -12.71 -1.19 -2.81
N LEU A 197 -12.50 -0.58 -3.98
CA LEU A 197 -12.37 -1.30 -5.24
C LEU A 197 -10.89 -1.67 -5.42
N TRP A 198 -10.51 -2.87 -4.98
CA TRP A 198 -9.10 -3.27 -4.88
C TRP A 198 -8.37 -3.34 -6.23
N GLY A 199 -9.05 -3.79 -7.29
CA GLY A 199 -8.50 -3.96 -8.64
C GLY A 199 -9.62 -3.95 -9.68
N ASP A 200 -9.27 -4.00 -10.97
CA ASP A 200 -10.24 -3.94 -12.08
C ASP A 200 -10.53 -5.29 -12.75
N ASP A 201 -10.10 -6.41 -12.15
CA ASP A 201 -10.53 -7.74 -12.58
C ASP A 201 -12.00 -8.00 -12.25
N ASP A 202 -12.62 -8.88 -13.04
CA ASP A 202 -14.07 -9.14 -12.99
C ASP A 202 -14.57 -9.57 -11.61
N GLU A 203 -13.77 -10.32 -10.84
CA GLU A 203 -14.15 -10.76 -9.50
C GLU A 203 -14.21 -9.57 -8.55
N LYS A 204 -13.17 -8.73 -8.52
CA LYS A 204 -13.12 -7.53 -7.67
C LYS A 204 -14.20 -6.52 -8.03
N VAL A 205 -14.42 -6.28 -9.33
CA VAL A 205 -15.47 -5.36 -9.80
C VAL A 205 -16.85 -5.86 -9.38
N LYS A 206 -17.15 -7.14 -9.62
CA LYS A 206 -18.45 -7.72 -9.25
C LYS A 206 -18.70 -7.65 -7.74
N ASN A 207 -17.68 -7.97 -6.94
CA ASN A 207 -17.79 -7.89 -5.48
C ASN A 207 -17.99 -6.45 -5.01
N PHE A 208 -17.33 -5.48 -5.64
CA PHE A 208 -17.51 -4.06 -5.34
C PHE A 208 -18.91 -3.55 -5.67
N GLU A 209 -19.40 -3.84 -6.88
CA GLU A 209 -20.76 -3.48 -7.30
C GLU A 209 -21.83 -4.10 -6.40
N ALA A 210 -21.60 -5.30 -5.89
CA ALA A 210 -22.54 -5.97 -4.99
C ALA A 210 -22.62 -5.32 -3.59
N GLY A 211 -21.55 -4.64 -3.12
CA GLY A 211 -21.47 -4.10 -1.75
C GLY A 211 -21.59 -2.58 -1.63
N ILE A 212 -21.29 -1.84 -2.69
CA ILE A 212 -21.14 -0.38 -2.62
C ILE A 212 -22.44 0.37 -2.27
N ASP A 213 -23.59 -0.04 -2.82
CA ASP A 213 -24.86 0.61 -2.54
C ASP A 213 -25.28 0.47 -1.06
N GLU A 214 -25.00 -0.68 -0.45
CA GLU A 214 -25.21 -0.89 0.98
C GLU A 214 -24.29 0.00 1.80
N CYS A 215 -22.99 0.07 1.45
CA CYS A 215 -22.04 0.93 2.14
C CYS A 215 -22.44 2.41 2.10
N LEU A 216 -22.85 2.90 0.91
CA LEU A 216 -23.33 4.28 0.74
C LEU A 216 -24.62 4.54 1.53
N SER A 217 -25.55 3.59 1.53
CA SER A 217 -26.79 3.67 2.32
C SER A 217 -26.53 3.68 3.82
N ASN A 218 -25.48 2.98 4.27
CA ASN A 218 -24.99 2.99 5.64
C ASN A 218 -24.09 4.20 5.97
N GLY A 219 -23.96 5.15 5.05
CA GLY A 219 -23.32 6.43 5.27
C GLY A 219 -21.81 6.45 5.02
N ALA A 220 -21.26 5.52 4.23
CA ALA A 220 -19.87 5.61 3.76
C ALA A 220 -19.61 6.97 3.11
N LYS A 221 -18.60 7.70 3.62
CA LYS A 221 -18.30 9.08 3.18
C LYS A 221 -17.29 9.13 2.06
N ALA A 222 -16.51 8.07 1.88
CA ALA A 222 -15.52 7.96 0.83
C ALA A 222 -15.50 6.55 0.22
N ILE A 223 -14.82 6.42 -0.91
CA ILE A 223 -14.55 5.18 -1.63
C ILE A 223 -13.06 5.17 -1.97
N PHE A 224 -12.38 4.04 -1.71
CA PHE A 224 -11.01 3.84 -2.17
C PHE A 224 -10.96 3.16 -3.52
N SER A 225 -10.02 3.64 -4.35
CA SER A 225 -9.67 3.05 -5.63
C SER A 225 -8.60 1.96 -5.43
N PHE A 226 -8.06 1.46 -6.56
CA PHE A 226 -7.15 0.32 -6.65
C PHE A 226 -5.98 0.35 -5.66
N ASN A 227 -5.64 -0.83 -5.14
CA ASN A 227 -4.63 -1.01 -4.11
C ASN A 227 -3.27 -1.38 -4.72
N GLU A 228 -2.28 -0.51 -4.54
CA GLU A 228 -0.92 -0.67 -5.06
C GLU A 228 -0.89 -1.11 -6.54
N PRO A 229 -1.53 -0.36 -7.46
CA PRO A 229 -1.42 -0.66 -8.88
C PRO A 229 0.02 -0.59 -9.38
N ASP A 230 0.90 0.12 -8.68
CA ASP A 230 2.33 0.20 -8.96
C ASP A 230 3.11 -1.06 -8.58
N ASN A 231 2.51 -1.99 -7.84
CA ASN A 231 3.19 -3.19 -7.36
C ASN A 231 2.72 -4.45 -8.11
N GLY A 232 3.66 -5.17 -8.73
CA GLY A 232 3.38 -6.39 -9.49
C GLY A 232 2.75 -7.54 -8.70
N GLY A 233 2.83 -7.50 -7.36
CA GLY A 233 2.17 -8.47 -6.46
C GLY A 233 0.77 -8.09 -5.99
N GLN A 234 0.25 -6.93 -6.43
CA GLN A 234 -0.99 -6.33 -5.94
C GLN A 234 -1.95 -6.09 -7.11
N ALA A 235 -2.62 -4.93 -7.21
CA ALA A 235 -3.53 -4.65 -8.32
C ALA A 235 -2.80 -4.65 -9.69
N ASN A 236 -1.50 -4.32 -9.70
CA ASN A 236 -0.60 -4.43 -10.86
C ASN A 236 -1.22 -3.85 -12.16
N MET A 237 -1.30 -2.52 -12.21
CA MET A 237 -1.95 -1.79 -13.29
C MET A 237 -1.06 -0.69 -13.83
N GLU A 238 -0.93 -0.64 -15.15
CA GLU A 238 -0.35 0.51 -15.83
C GLU A 238 -1.17 1.79 -15.56
N PRO A 239 -0.52 2.97 -15.41
CA PRO A 239 -1.21 4.21 -15.09
C PRO A 239 -2.38 4.56 -16.02
N ALA A 240 -2.21 4.37 -17.34
CA ALA A 240 -3.25 4.66 -18.31
C ALA A 240 -4.46 3.71 -18.21
N ARG A 241 -4.22 2.43 -17.93
CA ARG A 241 -5.29 1.45 -17.66
C ARG A 241 -6.02 1.82 -16.38
N ALA A 242 -5.29 2.11 -15.30
CA ALA A 242 -5.89 2.52 -14.04
C ALA A 242 -6.73 3.80 -14.18
N ALA A 243 -6.30 4.80 -14.95
CA ALA A 243 -7.11 5.98 -15.23
C ALA A 243 -8.41 5.66 -15.98
N ALA A 244 -8.34 4.85 -17.04
CA ALA A 244 -9.52 4.42 -17.80
C ALA A 244 -10.50 3.60 -16.93
N SER A 245 -9.98 2.66 -16.15
CA SER A 245 -10.78 1.84 -15.23
C SER A 245 -11.40 2.70 -14.12
N HIS A 246 -10.68 3.67 -13.57
CA HIS A 246 -11.22 4.62 -12.59
C HIS A 246 -12.39 5.43 -13.16
N VAL A 247 -12.25 5.94 -14.39
CA VAL A 247 -13.36 6.64 -15.07
C VAL A 247 -14.58 5.75 -15.23
N LYS A 248 -14.37 4.51 -15.68
CA LYS A 248 -15.46 3.56 -15.91
C LYS A 248 -16.18 3.15 -14.62
N LEU A 249 -15.41 2.88 -13.55
CA LEU A 249 -15.90 2.17 -12.37
C LEU A 249 -16.21 3.10 -11.20
N LEU A 250 -15.56 4.27 -11.11
CA LEU A 250 -15.63 5.12 -9.92
C LEU A 250 -16.23 6.51 -10.17
N ASN A 251 -16.07 7.10 -11.36
CA ASN A 251 -16.60 8.45 -11.63
C ASN A 251 -18.11 8.60 -11.34
N GLY A 252 -18.89 7.52 -11.50
CA GLY A 252 -20.34 7.50 -11.24
C GLY A 252 -20.73 7.72 -9.77
N TYR A 253 -19.77 7.69 -8.85
CA TYR A 253 -19.97 7.99 -7.43
C TYR A 253 -19.59 9.42 -7.05
N SER A 254 -19.08 10.22 -7.99
CA SER A 254 -18.74 11.62 -7.73
C SER A 254 -19.99 12.39 -7.28
N GLY A 255 -19.87 13.09 -6.16
CA GLY A 255 -20.99 13.78 -5.50
C GLY A 255 -21.87 12.89 -4.61
N LYS A 256 -21.67 11.56 -4.60
CA LYS A 256 -22.29 10.64 -3.63
C LYS A 256 -21.37 10.35 -2.44
N ALA A 257 -20.07 10.24 -2.71
CA ALA A 257 -19.00 10.07 -1.73
C ALA A 257 -17.73 10.73 -2.27
N LEU A 258 -16.75 10.96 -1.39
CA LEU A 258 -15.39 11.33 -1.80
C LEU A 258 -14.71 10.14 -2.48
N ILE A 259 -13.98 10.37 -3.57
CA ILE A 259 -13.30 9.30 -4.30
C ILE A 259 -11.78 9.47 -4.13
N GLY A 260 -11.14 8.43 -3.62
CA GLY A 260 -9.68 8.36 -3.54
C GLY A 260 -9.04 8.00 -4.88
N ALA A 261 -7.86 8.55 -5.16
CA ALA A 261 -6.97 8.01 -6.17
C ALA A 261 -6.51 6.58 -5.79
N PRO A 262 -5.94 5.79 -6.72
CA PRO A 262 -5.29 4.54 -6.37
C PRO A 262 -4.21 4.72 -5.29
N SER A 263 -4.13 3.79 -4.34
CA SER A 263 -3.12 3.84 -3.27
C SER A 263 -1.78 3.36 -3.79
N ILE A 264 -0.78 4.24 -3.85
CA ILE A 264 0.59 3.87 -4.28
C ILE A 264 1.45 3.40 -3.10
N SER A 265 2.46 2.57 -3.39
CA SER A 265 3.52 2.25 -2.42
C SER A 265 4.48 3.41 -2.18
N ASN A 266 5.36 3.29 -1.19
CA ASN A 266 6.52 4.19 -1.00
C ASN A 266 7.78 3.76 -1.79
N SER A 267 7.62 2.92 -2.83
CA SER A 267 8.74 2.47 -3.66
C SER A 267 9.42 3.65 -4.38
N GLY A 268 10.76 3.58 -4.44
CA GLY A 268 11.60 4.50 -5.20
C GLY A 268 12.01 3.98 -6.58
N LEU A 269 11.49 2.82 -7.01
CA LEU A 269 11.77 2.25 -8.32
C LEU A 269 11.13 3.06 -9.45
N GLU A 270 11.75 3.02 -10.63
CA GLU A 270 11.18 3.63 -11.82
C GLU A 270 9.84 2.97 -12.15
N GLY A 271 8.82 3.81 -12.36
CA GLY A 271 7.47 3.34 -12.65
C GLY A 271 6.66 2.91 -11.43
N GLU A 272 7.20 3.05 -10.21
CA GLU A 272 6.49 2.76 -8.96
C GLU A 272 6.31 4.02 -8.09
N GLY A 273 5.52 3.92 -7.01
CA GLY A 273 5.34 4.99 -6.03
C GLY A 273 4.98 6.34 -6.64
N ILE A 274 5.72 7.40 -6.26
CA ILE A 274 5.49 8.76 -6.76
C ILE A 274 5.64 8.86 -8.29
N ALA A 275 6.54 8.07 -8.90
CA ALA A 275 6.71 8.05 -10.35
C ALA A 275 5.48 7.47 -11.06
N TRP A 276 4.89 6.42 -10.50
CA TRP A 276 3.62 5.87 -10.98
C TRP A 276 2.49 6.88 -10.82
N LEU A 277 2.36 7.48 -9.64
CA LEU A 277 1.31 8.47 -9.33
C LEU A 277 1.34 9.65 -10.29
N LYS A 278 2.52 10.18 -10.58
CA LYS A 278 2.69 11.26 -11.55
C LYS A 278 2.17 10.89 -12.94
N SER A 279 2.49 9.67 -13.41
CA SER A 279 2.01 9.16 -14.69
C SER A 279 0.49 8.93 -14.70
N TRP A 280 -0.07 8.50 -13.57
CA TRP A 280 -1.52 8.29 -13.41
C TRP A 280 -2.27 9.61 -13.39
N VAL A 281 -1.80 10.62 -12.65
CA VAL A 281 -2.41 11.96 -12.61
C VAL A 281 -2.49 12.56 -14.02
N SER A 282 -1.40 12.49 -14.80
CA SER A 282 -1.39 12.97 -16.19
C SER A 282 -2.36 12.19 -17.09
N SER A 283 -2.41 10.86 -16.93
CA SER A 283 -3.39 10.02 -17.65
C SER A 283 -4.82 10.37 -17.27
N CYS A 284 -5.05 10.69 -15.99
CA CYS A 284 -6.35 11.04 -15.45
C CYS A 284 -6.87 12.41 -15.88
N GLU A 285 -5.99 13.39 -16.04
CA GLU A 285 -6.33 14.69 -16.65
C GLU A 285 -6.88 14.50 -18.07
N SER A 286 -6.25 13.61 -18.83
CA SER A 286 -6.68 13.30 -20.21
C SER A 286 -7.95 12.45 -20.24
N ALA A 287 -8.10 11.50 -19.33
CA ALA A 287 -9.24 10.58 -19.27
C ALA A 287 -10.50 11.19 -18.61
N GLY A 288 -10.34 12.26 -17.81
CA GLY A 288 -11.43 12.89 -17.06
C GLY A 288 -11.79 12.18 -15.75
N CYS A 289 -10.80 11.68 -15.01
CA CYS A 289 -11.02 11.06 -13.69
C CYS A 289 -11.66 12.04 -12.69
N LYS A 290 -12.51 11.53 -11.81
CA LYS A 290 -13.11 12.25 -10.69
C LYS A 290 -12.58 11.67 -9.38
N TYR A 291 -11.67 12.40 -8.75
CA TYR A 291 -11.09 12.04 -7.46
C TYR A 291 -10.85 13.29 -6.61
N ASP A 292 -11.00 13.14 -5.30
CA ASP A 292 -11.03 14.21 -4.32
C ASP A 292 -9.74 14.27 -3.50
N PHE A 293 -9.10 13.13 -3.27
CA PHE A 293 -7.85 13.00 -2.49
C PHE A 293 -6.94 11.91 -3.09
N CYS A 294 -5.68 11.87 -2.67
CA CYS A 294 -4.73 10.84 -3.08
C CYS A 294 -4.34 9.93 -1.94
N ASN A 295 -4.31 8.62 -2.23
CA ASN A 295 -3.98 7.59 -1.28
C ASN A 295 -2.51 7.18 -1.41
N VAL A 296 -1.85 6.94 -0.28
CA VAL A 296 -0.46 6.47 -0.25
C VAL A 296 -0.25 5.49 0.89
N HIS A 297 0.73 4.61 0.71
CA HIS A 297 1.23 3.68 1.71
C HIS A 297 2.68 3.98 2.06
N TRP A 298 3.09 3.63 3.27
CA TRP A 298 4.48 3.77 3.70
C TRP A 298 4.94 2.65 4.63
N TYR A 299 6.07 2.04 4.30
CA TYR A 299 6.71 1.01 5.12
C TYR A 299 8.21 1.25 5.16
N SER A 300 8.80 1.30 6.36
CA SER A 300 10.24 1.35 6.56
C SER A 300 10.61 1.02 8.00
N GLU A 301 11.89 0.91 8.31
CA GLU A 301 12.42 0.89 9.67
C GLU A 301 12.23 2.25 10.37
N VAL A 302 12.14 2.25 11.70
CA VAL A 302 11.90 3.46 12.51
C VAL A 302 12.94 4.57 12.28
N GLU A 303 14.19 4.22 11.99
CA GLU A 303 15.27 5.18 11.70
C GLU A 303 15.05 5.98 10.42
N TYR A 304 14.21 5.49 9.50
CA TYR A 304 13.87 6.16 8.24
C TYR A 304 12.52 6.87 8.31
N GLY A 305 11.96 7.09 9.51
CA GLY A 305 10.65 7.67 9.71
C GLY A 305 10.43 9.05 9.07
N GLU A 306 11.47 9.84 8.84
CA GLU A 306 11.36 11.12 8.12
C GLU A 306 10.89 10.94 6.67
N THR A 307 11.24 9.82 6.03
CA THR A 307 10.84 9.52 4.65
C THR A 307 9.33 9.40 4.49
N LEU A 308 8.58 9.11 5.58
CA LEU A 308 7.12 9.17 5.58
C LEU A 308 6.64 10.58 5.23
N PHE A 309 7.17 11.59 5.92
CA PHE A 309 6.75 12.98 5.75
C PHE A 309 7.20 13.54 4.40
N GLU A 310 8.37 13.12 3.91
CA GLU A 310 8.83 13.42 2.55
C GLU A 310 7.89 12.81 1.49
N HIS A 311 7.48 11.56 1.67
CA HIS A 311 6.56 10.85 0.78
C HIS A 311 5.18 11.51 0.75
N LEU A 312 4.63 11.85 1.93
CA LEU A 312 3.35 12.56 2.06
C LEU A 312 3.37 13.91 1.32
N LYS A 313 4.44 14.69 1.49
CA LYS A 313 4.62 15.98 0.80
C LYS A 313 4.73 15.79 -0.71
N ALA A 314 5.54 14.83 -1.17
CA ALA A 314 5.71 14.55 -2.59
C ALA A 314 4.41 14.10 -3.26
N ALA A 315 3.61 13.28 -2.60
CA ALA A 315 2.30 12.86 -3.09
C ALA A 315 1.33 14.04 -3.18
N HIS A 316 1.29 14.90 -2.15
CA HIS A 316 0.46 16.11 -2.13
C HIS A 316 0.76 17.03 -3.32
N GLU A 317 2.04 17.28 -3.57
CA GLU A 317 2.51 18.09 -4.70
C GLU A 317 2.18 17.43 -6.05
N THR A 318 2.41 16.12 -6.17
CA THR A 318 2.12 15.36 -7.40
C THR A 318 0.64 15.33 -7.74
N CYS A 319 -0.22 15.30 -6.73
CA CYS A 319 -1.68 15.35 -6.88
C CYS A 319 -2.25 16.77 -7.03
N GLY A 320 -1.42 17.76 -7.38
CA GLY A 320 -1.86 19.13 -7.61
C GLY A 320 -2.38 19.82 -6.35
N GLY A 321 -1.82 19.47 -5.18
CA GLY A 321 -2.22 20.05 -3.89
C GLY A 321 -3.51 19.48 -3.30
N LYS A 322 -3.99 18.32 -3.80
CA LYS A 322 -5.13 17.62 -3.19
C LYS A 322 -4.77 17.02 -1.83
N PRO A 323 -5.72 16.89 -0.90
CA PRO A 323 -5.47 16.20 0.36
C PRO A 323 -4.95 14.77 0.19
N ILE A 324 -4.20 14.30 1.18
CA ILE A 324 -3.60 12.97 1.24
C ILE A 324 -4.29 12.13 2.30
N TRP A 325 -4.48 10.85 1.98
CA TRP A 325 -4.91 9.81 2.90
C TRP A 325 -3.82 8.74 2.97
N LEU A 326 -3.18 8.63 4.13
CA LEU A 326 -2.15 7.62 4.42
C LEU A 326 -2.85 6.33 4.84
N THR A 327 -3.33 5.55 3.87
CA THR A 327 -4.17 4.38 4.16
C THR A 327 -3.40 3.24 4.81
N GLU A 328 -2.09 3.20 4.63
CA GLU A 328 -1.21 2.26 5.32
C GLU A 328 0.06 2.98 5.76
N PHE A 329 0.40 2.84 7.03
CA PHE A 329 1.78 3.01 7.45
C PHE A 329 2.15 1.98 8.52
N ALA A 330 3.33 1.40 8.43
CA ALA A 330 3.88 0.60 9.50
C ALA A 330 5.40 0.73 9.55
N PRO A 331 5.96 1.37 10.60
CA PRO A 331 7.37 1.26 10.88
C PRO A 331 7.72 -0.17 11.31
N THR A 332 8.95 -0.59 11.07
CA THR A 332 9.51 -1.85 11.57
C THR A 332 10.62 -1.60 12.57
N GLY A 333 10.75 -2.49 13.56
CA GLY A 333 11.64 -2.32 14.72
C GLY A 333 11.19 -3.23 15.86
N SER A 334 11.74 -3.03 17.08
CA SER A 334 11.16 -3.64 18.27
C SER A 334 9.83 -2.97 18.63
N ASP A 335 8.98 -3.65 19.39
CA ASP A 335 7.69 -3.11 19.84
C ASP A 335 7.85 -1.76 20.56
N GLU A 336 8.90 -1.62 21.38
CA GLU A 336 9.23 -0.38 22.09
C GLU A 336 9.70 0.71 21.13
N ALA A 337 10.53 0.37 20.15
CA ALA A 337 10.99 1.33 19.15
C ALA A 337 9.84 1.86 18.30
N ILE A 338 8.91 0.98 17.90
CA ILE A 338 7.68 1.34 17.18
C ILE A 338 6.80 2.22 18.08
N ALA A 339 6.61 1.85 19.34
CA ALA A 339 5.81 2.63 20.29
C ALA A 339 6.36 4.05 20.46
N SER A 340 7.66 4.20 20.74
CA SER A 340 8.30 5.52 20.88
C SER A 340 8.23 6.33 19.59
N TRP A 341 8.41 5.70 18.43
CA TRP A 341 8.27 6.40 17.15
C TRP A 341 6.85 6.91 16.92
N LEU A 342 5.82 6.13 17.29
CA LEU A 342 4.42 6.55 17.16
C LEU A 342 4.07 7.73 18.07
N GLU A 343 4.64 7.81 19.28
CA GLU A 343 4.46 8.96 20.18
C GLU A 343 4.90 10.29 19.54
N GLU A 344 5.89 10.25 18.64
CA GLU A 344 6.37 11.44 17.92
C GLU A 344 5.65 11.63 16.57
N ALA A 345 5.43 10.54 15.84
CA ALA A 345 4.88 10.59 14.48
C ALA A 345 3.39 10.97 14.47
N ILE A 346 2.58 10.45 15.39
CA ILE A 346 1.13 10.70 15.42
C ILE A 346 0.81 12.19 15.60
N PRO A 347 1.37 12.93 16.58
CA PRO A 347 1.14 14.36 16.70
C PRO A 347 1.54 15.15 15.44
N ARG A 348 2.61 14.72 14.75
CA ARG A 348 3.02 15.32 13.48
C ARG A 348 2.01 15.06 12.37
N LEU A 349 1.51 13.83 12.24
CA LEU A 349 0.45 13.47 11.28
C LEU A 349 -0.83 14.26 11.55
N GLU A 350 -1.23 14.40 12.82
CA GLU A 350 -2.41 15.21 13.21
C GLU A 350 -2.25 16.68 12.81
N ALA A 351 -1.04 17.24 12.93
CA ALA A 351 -0.73 18.63 12.61
C ALA A 351 -0.63 18.92 11.10
N LEU A 352 -0.50 17.91 10.22
CA LEU A 352 -0.45 18.11 8.78
C LEU A 352 -1.82 18.52 8.24
N GLU A 353 -1.95 19.76 7.77
CA GLU A 353 -3.21 20.32 7.24
C GLU A 353 -3.69 19.61 5.97
N TYR A 354 -2.75 19.11 5.15
CA TYR A 354 -3.08 18.39 3.91
C TYR A 354 -3.26 16.88 4.12
N LEU A 355 -3.12 16.36 5.35
CA LEU A 355 -3.39 14.97 5.67
C LEU A 355 -4.77 14.86 6.31
N ASP A 356 -5.72 14.28 5.58
CA ASP A 356 -7.11 14.16 6.01
C ASP A 356 -7.39 12.84 6.74
N ALA A 357 -6.59 11.80 6.48
CA ALA A 357 -6.79 10.50 7.09
C ALA A 357 -5.49 9.70 7.16
N TYR A 358 -5.34 8.88 8.19
CA TYR A 358 -4.25 7.91 8.26
C TYR A 358 -4.66 6.63 9.01
N SER A 359 -4.10 5.48 8.62
CA SER A 359 -4.31 4.21 9.32
C SER A 359 -3.03 3.41 9.46
N TYR A 360 -2.74 2.95 10.69
CA TYR A 360 -1.62 2.05 10.92
C TYR A 360 -1.94 0.68 10.31
N PHE A 361 -0.98 0.08 9.63
CA PHE A 361 -1.11 -1.27 9.09
C PHE A 361 -0.63 -2.31 10.11
N MET A 362 -1.49 -3.07 10.78
CA MET A 362 -2.96 -3.09 10.75
C MET A 362 -3.50 -3.65 12.08
N VAL A 363 -4.82 -3.61 12.28
CA VAL A 363 -5.49 -4.32 13.37
C VAL A 363 -5.43 -5.83 13.12
N SER A 364 -4.43 -6.47 13.72
CA SER A 364 -4.23 -7.92 13.70
C SER A 364 -3.38 -8.37 14.89
N GLN A 365 -3.45 -9.66 15.22
CA GLN A 365 -2.57 -10.24 16.23
C GLN A 365 -1.11 -10.25 15.77
N GLY A 366 -0.18 -9.88 16.66
CA GLY A 366 1.21 -9.62 16.32
C GLY A 366 1.44 -8.24 15.69
N MET A 367 0.39 -7.43 15.57
CA MET A 367 0.48 -6.02 15.16
C MET A 367 -0.11 -5.10 16.24
N LEU A 368 -1.17 -4.35 15.94
CA LEU A 368 -1.85 -3.51 16.94
C LEU A 368 -2.51 -4.32 18.08
N MET A 369 -2.66 -5.64 17.91
CA MET A 369 -3.21 -6.55 18.91
C MET A 369 -2.15 -7.58 19.32
N THR A 370 -2.05 -7.87 20.62
CA THR A 370 -1.30 -9.04 21.12
C THR A 370 -2.18 -10.30 21.10
N SER A 371 -3.47 -10.13 21.37
CA SER A 371 -4.45 -11.23 21.43
C SER A 371 -5.83 -10.75 20.95
N ALA A 372 -6.85 -11.61 21.03
CA ALA A 372 -8.21 -11.23 20.67
C ALA A 372 -8.79 -10.09 21.53
N SER A 373 -8.28 -9.88 22.74
CA SER A 373 -8.82 -8.93 23.72
C SER A 373 -7.81 -7.93 24.24
N GLU A 374 -6.56 -7.96 23.76
CA GLU A 374 -5.50 -7.09 24.25
C GLU A 374 -4.74 -6.40 23.11
N LEU A 375 -4.63 -5.08 23.20
CA LEU A 375 -3.80 -4.24 22.34
C LEU A 375 -2.32 -4.46 22.66
N SER A 376 -1.47 -4.45 21.64
CA SER A 376 -0.02 -4.49 21.81
C SER A 376 0.52 -3.22 22.46
N THR A 377 1.82 -3.20 22.80
CA THR A 377 2.50 -2.03 23.37
C THR A 377 2.30 -0.80 22.48
N TYR A 378 2.62 -0.89 21.20
CA TYR A 378 2.40 0.21 20.25
C TYR A 378 0.94 0.33 19.80
N GLY A 379 0.13 -0.74 19.91
CA GLY A 379 -1.32 -0.66 19.73
C GLY A 379 -1.97 0.29 20.73
N LYS A 380 -1.56 0.24 22.00
CA LYS A 380 -2.01 1.16 23.06
C LYS A 380 -1.61 2.61 22.73
N VAL A 381 -0.37 2.84 22.29
CA VAL A 381 0.08 4.17 21.84
C VAL A 381 -0.75 4.66 20.66
N TYR A 382 -0.96 3.84 19.63
CA TYR A 382 -1.77 4.20 18.48
C TYR A 382 -3.22 4.58 18.87
N ALA A 383 -3.80 3.90 19.86
CA ALA A 383 -5.14 4.20 20.33
C ALA A 383 -5.24 5.52 21.12
N SER A 384 -4.18 5.92 21.84
CA SER A 384 -4.24 7.01 22.83
C SER A 384 -3.47 8.29 22.47
N ALA A 385 -2.47 8.21 21.60
CA ALA A 385 -1.60 9.34 21.25
C ALA A 385 -2.33 10.48 20.55
#